data_AF-A0A9D2DDM0-F1
#
_entry.id   AF-A0A9D2DDM0-F1
#
_cell.length_a   1.000
_cell.length_b   1.000
_cell.length_c   1.000
_cell.angle_alpha   90.00
_cell.angle_beta   90.00
_cell.angle_gamma   90.00
#
_symmetry.space_group_name_H-M   'P 1'
#
loop_
_entity.id
_entity.type
_entity.pdbx_description
1 polymer ?
#
loop_
_entity_poly.entity_id
_entity_poly.type
_entity_poly.pdbx_seq_one_letter_code
_entity_poly.pdbx_strand_id
1 'polypeptide(L)'
;MKKSYVRMAAAGLVALALTACSWPPVEECTAYVSSYEQVTDFKMYADDGADGRPYLSLMFEDPVEYGPYTAEFRQLSETYGDHGYEREYYWLIGPRCFYPDCIRSIDIVSDQEFNGRPAGTSLADVVMVVGATAAPYVESHYTTSFDWEHDVPSYYALLGERGRTVPQGVEPFVKPLAEFTSADLRLLLVAPFCLVFTEEPAVRQHTFSVTIRAADGYPRHAHEPVDFDNP
;
A
#
# COMPACT_ATOMS: atom_id res chain seq x y z
N MET A 1 -29.47 60.17 1.68
CA MET A 1 -28.56 60.36 2.83
C MET A 1 -29.11 59.64 4.04
N LYS A 2 -28.21 58.95 4.75
CA LYS A 2 -28.40 57.98 5.83
C LYS A 2 -28.96 58.60 7.13
N LYS A 3 -29.83 57.86 7.81
CA LYS A 3 -30.16 57.89 9.25
C LYS A 3 -30.13 56.42 9.69
N SER A 4 -29.68 55.97 10.84
CA SER A 4 -28.99 56.43 12.05
C SER A 4 -28.50 55.09 12.70
N TYR A 5 -27.46 54.97 13.52
CA TYR A 5 -27.32 55.52 14.86
C TYR A 5 -25.87 55.34 15.36
N VAL A 6 -25.45 56.31 16.16
CA VAL A 6 -24.20 56.39 16.92
C VAL A 6 -24.44 55.86 18.35
N ARG A 7 -23.33 55.46 19.01
CA ARG A 7 -23.03 55.44 20.47
C ARG A 7 -22.86 54.02 21.00
N MET A 8 -21.86 53.69 21.82
CA MET A 8 -20.82 54.45 22.51
C MET A 8 -19.77 53.43 23.00
N ALA A 9 -18.51 53.84 23.05
CA ALA A 9 -17.48 53.13 23.78
C ALA A 9 -17.73 53.18 25.29
N ALA A 10 -17.43 52.09 26.01
CA ALA A 10 -16.97 52.14 27.39
C ALA A 10 -16.11 50.91 27.68
N ALA A 11 -14.89 51.20 28.10
CA ALA A 11 -13.84 50.26 28.44
C ALA A 11 -14.14 49.47 29.72
N GLY A 12 -13.56 48.27 29.83
CA GLY A 12 -13.58 47.46 31.05
C GLY A 12 -13.01 46.06 30.85
N LEU A 13 -11.68 45.96 30.81
CA LEU A 13 -10.92 44.71 30.87
C LEU A 13 -11.25 43.95 32.17
N VAL A 14 -11.77 42.72 32.08
CA VAL A 14 -11.47 41.65 33.05
C VAL A 14 -11.33 40.32 32.29
N ALA A 15 -10.08 39.89 32.24
CA ALA A 15 -9.52 38.58 31.94
C ALA A 15 -10.48 37.39 31.74
N LEU A 16 -10.56 36.94 30.50
CA LEU A 16 -10.58 35.51 30.20
C LEU A 16 -9.31 35.23 29.38
N ALA A 17 -8.24 34.88 30.10
CA ALA A 17 -7.13 34.15 29.53
C ALA A 17 -7.66 32.76 29.15
N LEU A 18 -8.40 32.69 28.04
CA LEU A 18 -8.46 31.48 27.26
C LEU A 18 -7.08 31.40 26.63
N THR A 19 -6.24 30.55 27.19
CA THR A 19 -5.15 29.94 26.46
C THR A 19 -5.75 29.42 25.16
N ALA A 20 -5.65 30.21 24.10
CA ALA A 20 -5.70 29.65 22.78
C ALA A 20 -4.55 28.65 22.78
N CYS A 21 -4.87 27.37 22.97
CA CYS A 21 -4.08 26.33 22.35
C CYS A 21 -4.13 26.70 20.87
N SER A 22 -3.19 27.54 20.43
CA SER A 22 -2.82 27.59 19.04
C SER A 22 -2.32 26.18 18.78
N TRP A 23 -3.21 25.35 18.25
CA TRP A 23 -2.77 24.17 17.53
C TRP A 23 -1.68 24.69 16.60
N PRO A 24 -0.49 24.06 16.56
CA PRO A 24 0.49 24.43 15.54
C PRO A 24 -0.28 24.47 14.21
N PRO A 25 0.00 25.45 13.31
CA PRO A 25 -0.62 25.42 12.00
C PRO A 25 -0.44 24.00 11.48
N VAL A 26 -1.55 23.35 11.13
CA VAL A 26 -1.51 22.04 10.50
C VAL A 26 -0.65 22.30 9.27
N GLU A 27 0.61 21.85 9.29
CA GLU A 27 1.41 21.83 8.08
C GLU A 27 0.60 20.97 7.13
N GLU A 28 -0.04 21.61 6.16
CA GLU A 28 -0.81 20.95 5.13
C GLU A 28 0.14 19.93 4.51
N CYS A 29 -0.15 18.63 4.70
CA CYS A 29 0.58 17.59 3.99
C CYS A 29 0.50 17.98 2.52
N THR A 30 1.62 18.12 1.81
CA THR A 30 1.66 18.62 0.42
C THR A 30 1.70 17.49 -0.61
N ALA A 31 1.81 16.23 -0.21
CA ALA A 31 2.02 15.07 -1.09
C ALA A 31 0.85 14.08 -1.04
N TYR A 32 0.36 13.60 -2.19
CA TYR A 32 -0.79 12.69 -2.29
C TYR A 32 -0.63 11.40 -1.45
N VAL A 33 0.57 10.80 -1.43
CA VAL A 33 0.92 9.68 -0.54
C VAL A 33 0.84 10.12 0.92
N SER A 34 0.21 9.32 1.78
CA SER A 34 0.04 9.65 3.20
C SER A 34 1.23 9.24 4.06
N SER A 35 1.89 8.14 3.71
CA SER A 35 3.11 7.69 4.37
C SER A 35 3.90 6.71 3.53
N TYR A 36 5.21 6.62 3.84
CA TYR A 36 6.08 5.56 3.36
C TYR A 36 6.38 4.59 4.50
N GLU A 37 6.24 3.29 4.26
CA GLU A 37 6.34 2.26 5.30
C GLU A 37 7.52 1.33 5.03
N GLN A 38 8.42 1.24 5.99
CA GLN A 38 9.50 0.26 5.98
C GLN A 38 9.03 -1.04 6.64
N VAL A 39 9.16 -2.14 5.90
CA VAL A 39 8.83 -3.49 6.39
C VAL A 39 9.71 -3.90 7.56
N THR A 40 9.08 -4.23 8.68
CA THR A 40 9.72 -4.75 9.90
C THR A 40 9.37 -6.21 10.12
N ASP A 41 8.12 -6.59 9.88
CA ASP A 41 7.63 -7.98 9.84
C ASP A 41 6.40 -8.11 8.94
N PHE A 42 5.93 -9.34 8.70
CA PHE A 42 4.69 -9.58 7.96
C PHE A 42 4.01 -10.88 8.37
N LYS A 43 2.68 -10.91 8.22
CA LYS A 43 1.86 -12.12 8.22
C LYS A 43 1.43 -12.47 6.81
N MET A 44 1.18 -13.75 6.62
CA MET A 44 0.65 -14.30 5.38
C MET A 44 -0.68 -14.98 5.69
N TYR A 45 -1.63 -14.84 4.78
CA TYR A 45 -2.95 -15.45 4.89
C TYR A 45 -3.33 -16.07 3.55
N ALA A 46 -3.94 -17.25 3.59
CA ALA A 46 -4.65 -17.79 2.46
C ALA A 46 -6.02 -17.10 2.39
N ASP A 47 -6.35 -16.55 1.23
CA ASP A 47 -7.66 -15.96 0.97
C ASP A 47 -8.29 -16.62 -0.27
N ASP A 48 -9.62 -16.71 -0.25
CA ASP A 48 -10.42 -17.19 -1.36
C ASP A 48 -10.45 -16.21 -2.53
N GLY A 49 -9.99 -16.65 -3.69
CA GLY A 49 -10.21 -15.94 -4.94
C GLY A 49 -11.67 -15.96 -5.36
N ALA A 50 -12.12 -14.93 -6.06
CA ALA A 50 -13.48 -14.82 -6.58
C ALA A 50 -13.87 -15.98 -7.55
N ASP A 51 -12.88 -16.69 -8.09
CA ASP A 51 -13.06 -17.88 -8.94
C ASP A 51 -12.85 -19.21 -8.20
N GLY A 52 -12.68 -19.17 -6.87
CA GLY A 52 -12.45 -20.33 -6.02
C GLY A 52 -10.99 -20.78 -5.95
N ARG A 53 -10.03 -20.08 -6.57
CA ARG A 53 -8.60 -20.38 -6.41
C ARG A 53 -8.02 -19.59 -5.23
N PRO A 54 -7.27 -20.22 -4.32
CA PRO A 54 -6.65 -19.49 -3.22
C PRO A 54 -5.50 -18.60 -3.72
N TYR A 55 -5.31 -17.48 -3.04
CA TYR A 55 -4.13 -16.63 -3.16
C TYR A 55 -3.56 -16.31 -1.78
N LEU A 56 -2.32 -15.83 -1.74
CA LEU A 56 -1.67 -15.46 -0.49
C LEU A 56 -1.66 -13.94 -0.33
N SER A 57 -2.30 -13.42 0.71
CA SER A 57 -2.22 -12.02 1.11
C SER A 57 -1.07 -11.82 2.08
N LEU A 58 -0.22 -10.82 1.81
CA LEU A 58 0.85 -10.41 2.72
C LEU A 58 0.40 -9.14 3.45
N MET A 59 0.36 -9.21 4.78
CA MET A 59 0.02 -8.09 5.66
C MET A 59 1.25 -7.70 6.48
N PHE A 60 1.79 -6.52 6.23
CA PHE A 60 2.97 -6.01 6.94
C PHE A 60 2.58 -5.53 8.34
N GLU A 61 3.32 -5.96 9.35
CA GLU A 61 3.02 -5.69 10.76
C GLU A 61 3.99 -4.67 11.34
N ASP A 62 3.46 -3.77 12.19
CA ASP A 62 4.22 -2.75 12.92
C ASP A 62 5.33 -2.07 12.09
N PRO A 63 5.02 -1.56 10.88
CA PRO A 63 6.03 -0.95 10.01
C PRO A 63 6.61 0.31 10.67
N VAL A 64 7.84 0.64 10.31
CA VAL A 64 8.34 2.00 10.59
C VAL A 64 7.70 2.93 9.56
N GLU A 65 6.81 3.78 10.05
CA GLU A 65 6.04 4.71 9.23
C GLU A 65 6.72 6.09 9.15
N TYR A 66 6.97 6.55 7.94
CA TYR A 66 7.45 7.89 7.62
C TYR A 66 6.27 8.72 7.11
N GLY A 67 5.60 9.41 8.04
CA GLY A 67 4.46 10.27 7.74
C GLY A 67 4.83 11.73 7.40
N PRO A 68 3.84 12.60 7.14
CA PRO A 68 4.03 13.94 6.56
C PRO A 68 4.93 14.90 7.34
N TYR A 69 5.09 14.66 8.63
CA TYR A 69 5.89 15.49 9.53
C TYR A 69 7.36 15.07 9.62
N THR A 70 7.77 14.01 8.91
CA THR A 70 9.16 13.51 8.90
C THR A 70 9.97 14.14 7.77
N ALA A 71 11.29 14.25 7.95
CA ALA A 71 12.18 14.77 6.91
C ALA A 71 12.29 13.78 5.74
N GLU A 72 12.29 12.50 6.05
CA GLU A 72 12.33 11.37 5.13
C GLU A 72 11.13 11.39 4.17
N PHE A 73 9.92 11.59 4.70
CA PHE A 73 8.72 11.72 3.87
C PHE A 73 8.87 12.87 2.87
N ARG A 74 9.27 14.07 3.34
CA ARG A 74 9.42 15.24 2.46
C ARG A 74 10.45 15.00 1.35
N GLN A 75 11.59 14.40 1.70
CA GLN A 75 12.62 14.05 0.74
C GLN A 75 12.12 13.05 -0.31
N LEU A 76 11.37 12.03 0.11
CA LEU A 76 10.81 11.05 -0.81
C LEU A 76 9.74 11.66 -1.71
N SER A 77 8.85 12.48 -1.15
CA SER A 77 7.85 13.20 -1.93
C SER A 77 8.49 14.11 -2.97
N GLU A 78 9.54 14.87 -2.62
CA GLU A 78 10.33 15.64 -3.58
C GLU A 78 10.99 14.75 -4.65
N THR A 79 11.57 13.63 -4.25
CA THR A 79 12.24 12.68 -5.15
C THR A 79 11.28 12.06 -6.16
N TYR A 80 10.06 11.77 -5.73
CA TYR A 80 9.03 11.17 -6.58
C TYR A 80 8.18 12.20 -7.33
N GLY A 81 8.38 13.50 -7.06
CA GLY A 81 7.57 14.57 -7.63
C GLY A 81 6.15 14.61 -7.06
N ASP A 82 5.95 14.07 -5.86
CA ASP A 82 4.65 14.05 -5.19
C ASP A 82 4.38 15.36 -4.43
N HIS A 83 3.65 16.26 -5.07
CA HIS A 83 3.20 17.57 -4.58
C HIS A 83 1.65 17.70 -4.61
N GLY A 84 0.93 16.59 -4.46
CA GLY A 84 -0.49 16.47 -4.80
C GLY A 84 -1.50 17.24 -3.95
N TYR A 85 -1.12 17.69 -2.75
CA TYR A 85 -2.00 18.45 -1.85
C TYR A 85 -1.79 19.98 -1.91
N GLU A 86 -1.12 20.53 -2.94
CA GLU A 86 -1.33 21.95 -3.28
C GLU A 86 -2.79 22.26 -3.70
N ARG A 87 -3.69 21.26 -3.65
CA ARG A 87 -5.13 21.32 -3.87
C ARG A 87 -5.85 21.13 -2.53
N GLU A 88 -6.68 22.09 -2.12
CA GLU A 88 -7.48 22.07 -0.88
C GLU A 88 -8.26 20.74 -0.69
N TYR A 89 -7.71 19.80 0.08
CA TYR A 89 -8.45 18.66 0.60
C TYR A 89 -8.04 18.38 2.04
N TYR A 90 -8.95 18.71 2.97
CA TYR A 90 -9.01 18.08 4.28
C TYR A 90 -9.35 16.61 4.04
N TRP A 91 -8.41 15.67 4.24
CA TRP A 91 -8.56 14.34 4.89
C TRP A 91 -7.28 13.51 4.70
N LEU A 92 -6.69 13.08 5.83
CA LEU A 92 -5.44 12.31 6.00
C LEU A 92 -5.50 10.83 5.52
N ILE A 93 -6.12 10.53 4.36
CA ILE A 93 -6.24 9.13 3.89
C ILE A 93 -5.77 9.00 2.43
N GLY A 94 -4.55 9.45 2.17
CA GLY A 94 -3.82 9.09 0.94
C GLY A 94 -3.30 7.65 0.98
N PRO A 95 -2.80 7.10 -0.15
CA PRO A 95 -2.21 5.76 -0.17
C PRO A 95 -0.97 5.68 0.72
N ARG A 96 -0.80 4.53 1.38
CA ARG A 96 0.41 4.17 2.13
C ARG A 96 1.29 3.32 1.22
N CYS A 97 2.51 3.76 0.96
CA CYS A 97 3.41 3.12 -0.01
C CYS A 97 4.62 2.51 0.68
N PHE A 98 5.28 1.56 0.04
CA PHE A 98 6.55 1.04 0.56
C PHE A 98 7.64 2.12 0.57
N TYR A 99 8.46 2.08 1.62
CA TYR A 99 9.72 2.80 1.64
C TYR A 99 10.67 2.21 0.58
N PRO A 100 11.40 3.03 -0.19
CA PRO A 100 12.30 2.53 -1.23
C PRO A 100 13.30 1.50 -0.71
N ASP A 101 13.52 0.46 -1.51
CA ASP A 101 14.43 -0.65 -1.21
C ASP A 101 14.15 -1.44 0.09
N CYS A 102 13.01 -1.22 0.76
CA CYS A 102 12.70 -1.91 2.02
C CYS A 102 12.53 -3.43 1.83
N ILE A 103 12.13 -3.87 0.64
CA ILE A 103 12.12 -5.27 0.20
C ILE A 103 13.13 -5.43 -0.94
N ARG A 104 14.13 -6.30 -0.74
CA ARG A 104 15.15 -6.60 -1.76
C ARG A 104 14.79 -7.78 -2.64
N SER A 105 14.12 -8.77 -2.06
CA SER A 105 13.68 -9.97 -2.77
C SER A 105 12.59 -10.66 -1.97
N ILE A 106 11.69 -11.32 -2.67
CA ILE A 106 10.69 -12.21 -2.11
C ILE A 106 10.89 -13.57 -2.77
N ASP A 107 10.87 -14.63 -1.98
CA ASP A 107 10.90 -16.00 -2.47
C ASP A 107 9.76 -16.79 -1.83
N ILE A 108 9.25 -17.77 -2.56
CA ILE A 108 8.14 -18.62 -2.13
C ILE A 108 8.46 -20.06 -2.51
N VAL A 109 8.30 -20.96 -1.55
CA VAL A 109 8.49 -22.40 -1.73
C VAL A 109 7.31 -23.16 -1.14
N SER A 110 7.12 -24.40 -1.59
CA SER A 110 6.18 -25.33 -0.98
C SER A 110 6.91 -26.47 -0.26
N ASP A 111 6.29 -27.02 0.78
CA ASP A 111 6.70 -28.26 1.44
C ASP A 111 6.40 -29.54 0.61
N GLN A 112 5.58 -29.43 -0.44
CA GLN A 112 5.24 -30.52 -1.36
C GLN A 112 5.77 -30.27 -2.77
N GLU A 113 5.71 -31.31 -3.62
CA GLU A 113 5.94 -31.16 -5.06
C GLU A 113 4.88 -30.27 -5.69
N PHE A 114 5.29 -29.33 -6.54
CA PHE A 114 4.40 -28.42 -7.27
C PHE A 114 4.57 -28.61 -8.78
N ASN A 115 3.71 -29.41 -9.40
CA ASN A 115 3.68 -29.68 -10.85
C ASN A 115 5.06 -30.06 -11.43
N GLY A 116 5.69 -31.07 -10.84
CA GLY A 116 7.02 -31.55 -11.23
C GLY A 116 8.20 -30.78 -10.59
N ARG A 117 7.94 -29.69 -9.87
CA ARG A 117 8.95 -28.98 -9.07
C ARG A 117 9.11 -29.68 -7.72
N PRO A 118 10.33 -30.12 -7.34
CA PRO A 118 10.54 -30.73 -6.02
C PRO A 118 10.16 -29.77 -4.88
N ALA A 119 9.72 -30.33 -3.76
CA ALA A 119 9.52 -29.57 -2.52
C ALA A 119 10.75 -28.73 -2.16
N GLY A 120 10.52 -27.51 -1.68
CA GLY A 120 11.55 -26.52 -1.37
C GLY A 120 12.13 -25.79 -2.59
N THR A 121 11.68 -26.10 -3.81
CA THR A 121 12.05 -25.32 -5.01
C THR A 121 11.27 -24.02 -5.04
N SER A 122 11.93 -22.92 -5.44
CA SER A 122 11.29 -21.63 -5.65
C SER A 122 10.16 -21.74 -6.68
N LEU A 123 9.04 -21.10 -6.39
CA LEU A 123 7.86 -21.00 -7.25
C LEU A 123 7.74 -19.60 -7.88
N ALA A 124 8.79 -18.77 -7.83
CA ALA A 124 8.75 -17.40 -8.33
C ALA A 124 8.42 -17.29 -9.84
N ASP A 125 8.64 -18.36 -10.61
CA ASP A 125 8.31 -18.45 -12.04
C ASP A 125 6.81 -18.69 -12.31
N VAL A 126 6.05 -19.15 -11.32
CA VAL A 126 4.61 -19.46 -11.40
C VAL A 126 3.76 -18.63 -10.44
N VAL A 127 4.32 -17.53 -9.92
CA VAL A 127 3.64 -16.63 -8.99
C VAL A 127 3.68 -15.21 -9.54
N MET A 128 2.53 -14.53 -9.50
CA MET A 128 2.38 -13.12 -9.80
C MET A 128 2.30 -12.32 -8.49
N VAL A 129 3.02 -11.20 -8.43
CA VAL A 129 2.77 -10.14 -7.46
C VAL A 129 1.60 -9.30 -7.98
N VAL A 130 0.56 -9.18 -7.16
CA VAL A 130 -0.64 -8.39 -7.44
C VAL A 130 -0.80 -7.36 -6.34
N GLY A 131 -0.83 -6.08 -6.71
CA GLY A 131 -1.01 -4.97 -5.79
C GLY A 131 -1.57 -3.73 -6.49
N ALA A 132 -1.38 -2.56 -5.89
CA ALA A 132 -1.79 -1.29 -6.49
C ALA A 132 -0.65 -0.27 -6.40
N THR A 133 -0.55 0.63 -7.37
CA THR A 133 0.49 1.68 -7.41
C THR A 133 -0.09 3.05 -7.66
N ALA A 134 0.50 4.06 -7.03
CA ALA A 134 0.22 5.47 -7.26
C ALA A 134 1.13 6.09 -8.32
N ALA A 135 2.11 5.34 -8.85
CA ALA A 135 3.16 5.90 -9.71
C ALA A 135 2.62 6.64 -10.95
N PRO A 136 1.73 6.06 -11.78
CA PRO A 136 1.25 6.75 -12.99
C PRO A 136 0.50 8.05 -12.68
N TYR A 137 -0.22 8.09 -11.56
CA TYR A 137 -0.97 9.28 -11.14
C TYR A 137 -0.05 10.41 -10.68
N VAL A 138 0.99 10.10 -9.89
CA VAL A 138 2.00 11.08 -9.50
C VAL A 138 2.80 11.56 -10.72
N GLU A 139 3.25 10.64 -11.58
CA GLU A 139 4.04 10.95 -12.78
C GLU A 139 3.27 11.79 -13.81
N SER A 140 1.94 11.64 -13.87
CA SER A 140 1.07 12.42 -14.74
C SER A 140 0.65 13.77 -14.14
N HIS A 141 1.21 14.17 -12.99
CA HIS A 141 0.78 15.34 -12.24
C HIS A 141 -0.72 15.33 -11.90
N TYR A 142 -1.20 14.17 -11.43
CA TYR A 142 -2.56 13.96 -10.91
C TYR A 142 -3.64 14.13 -11.99
N THR A 143 -3.36 13.61 -13.20
CA THR A 143 -4.28 13.73 -14.35
C THR A 143 -4.80 12.39 -14.87
N THR A 144 -4.09 11.29 -14.63
CA THR A 144 -4.58 9.96 -15.00
C THR A 144 -5.64 9.46 -14.00
N SER A 145 -6.46 8.54 -14.46
CA SER A 145 -7.40 7.80 -13.62
C SER A 145 -7.59 6.43 -14.23
N PHE A 146 -7.61 5.39 -13.39
CA PHE A 146 -7.92 4.04 -13.81
C PHE A 146 -9.39 3.71 -13.55
N ASP A 147 -10.06 3.10 -14.52
CA ASP A 147 -11.45 2.67 -14.39
C ASP A 147 -11.53 1.30 -13.69
N TRP A 148 -11.66 1.35 -12.37
CA TRP A 148 -11.81 0.16 -11.52
C TRP A 148 -13.17 -0.56 -11.69
N GLU A 149 -14.10 -0.02 -12.47
CA GLU A 149 -15.36 -0.68 -12.78
C GLU A 149 -15.26 -1.53 -14.06
N HIS A 150 -14.52 -1.06 -15.06
CA HIS A 150 -14.52 -1.64 -16.40
C HIS A 150 -13.19 -2.28 -16.84
N ASP A 151 -12.05 -1.79 -16.36
CA ASP A 151 -10.72 -2.15 -16.91
C ASP A 151 -9.93 -3.10 -16.01
N VAL A 152 -10.55 -3.64 -14.95
CA VAL A 152 -9.86 -4.47 -13.93
C VAL A 152 -9.14 -5.67 -14.54
N PRO A 153 -7.81 -5.81 -14.35
CA PRO A 153 -7.06 -6.97 -14.86
C PRO A 153 -7.55 -8.28 -14.25
N SER A 154 -7.45 -9.37 -15.01
CA SER A 154 -7.95 -10.70 -14.59
C SER A 154 -7.38 -11.18 -13.24
N TYR A 155 -6.07 -10.99 -13.01
CA TYR A 155 -5.44 -11.34 -11.73
C TYR A 155 -5.96 -10.52 -10.55
N TYR A 156 -6.40 -9.30 -10.82
CA TYR A 156 -6.92 -8.42 -9.81
C TYR A 156 -8.40 -8.68 -9.54
N ALA A 157 -9.15 -9.15 -10.56
CA ALA A 157 -10.51 -9.64 -10.39
C ALA A 157 -10.61 -10.84 -9.43
N LEU A 158 -9.52 -11.63 -9.30
CA LEU A 158 -9.43 -12.71 -8.31
C LEU A 158 -9.53 -12.20 -6.88
N LEU A 159 -9.07 -10.98 -6.60
CA LEU A 159 -9.11 -10.40 -5.24
C LEU A 159 -10.53 -9.97 -4.83
N GLY A 160 -11.53 -10.09 -5.71
CA GLY A 160 -12.93 -9.76 -5.41
C GLY A 160 -13.13 -8.31 -4.96
N GLU A 161 -13.96 -8.12 -3.92
CA GLU A 161 -14.22 -6.78 -3.36
C GLU A 161 -12.98 -6.15 -2.69
N ARG A 162 -12.03 -6.96 -2.20
CA ARG A 162 -10.78 -6.45 -1.60
C ARG A 162 -9.93 -5.71 -2.61
N GLY A 163 -9.98 -6.11 -3.89
CA GLY A 163 -9.33 -5.37 -4.96
C GLY A 163 -9.96 -3.99 -5.19
N ARG A 164 -11.28 -3.85 -5.04
CA ARG A 164 -12.03 -2.66 -5.48
C ARG A 164 -11.95 -1.47 -4.52
N THR A 165 -11.47 -1.67 -3.29
CA THR A 165 -11.38 -0.60 -2.28
C THR A 165 -9.99 0.03 -2.31
N VAL A 166 -9.71 0.81 -3.35
CA VAL A 166 -8.42 1.47 -3.51
C VAL A 166 -8.59 2.99 -3.67
N PRO A 167 -7.66 3.81 -3.14
CA PRO A 167 -7.77 5.27 -3.23
C PRO A 167 -7.88 5.77 -4.67
N GLN A 168 -8.54 6.91 -4.88
CA GLN A 168 -8.55 7.56 -6.20
C GLN A 168 -7.12 7.82 -6.68
N GLY A 169 -6.82 7.55 -7.96
CA GLY A 169 -5.48 7.81 -8.52
C GLY A 169 -4.48 6.68 -8.29
N VAL A 170 -4.96 5.48 -7.94
CA VAL A 170 -4.13 4.27 -7.99
C VAL A 170 -4.54 3.39 -9.17
N GLU A 171 -3.56 2.67 -9.70
CA GLU A 171 -3.72 1.74 -10.82
C GLU A 171 -3.29 0.32 -10.38
N PRO A 172 -3.82 -0.74 -11.01
CA PRO A 172 -3.40 -2.10 -10.72
C PRO A 172 -1.90 -2.30 -11.00
N PHE A 173 -1.23 -3.00 -10.11
CA PHE A 173 0.13 -3.49 -10.31
C PHE A 173 0.10 -5.01 -10.41
N VAL A 174 0.56 -5.56 -11.54
CA VAL A 174 0.66 -7.01 -11.76
C VAL A 174 1.99 -7.32 -12.41
N LYS A 175 2.80 -8.16 -11.78
CA LYS A 175 4.14 -8.51 -12.29
C LYS A 175 4.55 -9.94 -11.89
N PRO A 176 5.27 -10.71 -12.73
CA PRO A 176 5.83 -11.99 -12.31
C PRO A 176 6.78 -11.80 -11.13
N LEU A 177 6.70 -12.68 -10.13
CA LEU A 177 7.53 -12.61 -8.92
C LEU A 177 9.02 -12.75 -9.27
N ALA A 178 9.36 -13.61 -10.23
CA ALA A 178 10.73 -13.76 -10.73
C ALA A 178 11.34 -12.46 -11.34
N GLU A 179 10.50 -11.52 -11.76
CA GLU A 179 10.92 -10.23 -12.33
C GLU A 179 10.76 -9.06 -11.34
N PHE A 180 10.20 -9.31 -10.16
CA PHE A 180 9.96 -8.29 -9.13
C PHE A 180 11.28 -7.89 -8.46
N THR A 181 11.52 -6.58 -8.41
CA THR A 181 12.75 -5.97 -7.90
C THR A 181 12.41 -4.84 -6.92
N SER A 182 13.42 -4.37 -6.19
CA SER A 182 13.21 -3.25 -5.26
C SER A 182 12.78 -1.95 -5.96
N ALA A 183 13.12 -1.77 -7.24
CA ALA A 183 12.69 -0.62 -8.04
C ALA A 183 11.17 -0.59 -8.25
N ASP A 184 10.52 -1.76 -8.24
CA ASP A 184 9.06 -1.88 -8.39
C ASP A 184 8.30 -1.39 -7.14
N LEU A 185 8.98 -1.21 -6.00
CA LEU A 185 8.37 -0.67 -4.79
C LEU A 185 8.03 0.82 -4.89
N ARG A 186 8.55 1.52 -5.89
CA ARG A 186 8.33 2.96 -6.07
C ARG A 186 6.83 3.25 -6.16
N LEU A 187 6.29 3.91 -5.14
CA LEU A 187 4.87 4.26 -5.02
C LEU A 187 3.92 3.05 -5.09
N LEU A 188 4.43 1.85 -4.80
CA LEU A 188 3.63 0.64 -4.66
C LEU A 188 2.99 0.65 -3.26
N LEU A 189 1.69 0.40 -3.20
CA LEU A 189 0.94 0.38 -1.96
C LEU A 189 1.33 -0.83 -1.11
N VAL A 190 1.36 -0.66 0.20
CA VAL A 190 1.58 -1.74 1.17
C VAL A 190 0.42 -2.73 1.24
N ALA A 191 -0.77 -2.29 0.84
CA ALA A 191 -1.97 -3.10 0.74
C ALA A 191 -2.88 -2.55 -0.38
N PRO A 192 -3.44 -3.42 -1.24
CA PRO A 192 -3.23 -4.87 -1.26
C PRO A 192 -1.83 -5.27 -1.76
N PHE A 193 -1.28 -6.35 -1.21
CA PHE A 193 -0.05 -6.99 -1.69
C PHE A 193 -0.22 -8.51 -1.63
N CYS A 194 -0.46 -9.12 -2.78
CA CYS A 194 -0.87 -10.52 -2.89
C CYS A 194 0.08 -11.30 -3.81
N LEU A 195 0.23 -12.59 -3.52
CA LEU A 195 0.90 -13.56 -4.37
C LEU A 195 -0.15 -14.50 -4.96
N VAL A 196 -0.25 -14.53 -6.29
CA VAL A 196 -1.26 -15.30 -7.02
C VAL A 196 -0.57 -16.34 -7.89
N PHE A 197 -0.94 -17.61 -7.73
CA PHE A 197 -0.41 -18.70 -8.55
C PHE A 197 -0.98 -18.65 -9.98
N THR A 198 -0.12 -18.85 -10.97
CA THR A 198 -0.54 -18.89 -12.39
C THR A 198 -1.15 -20.22 -12.78
N GLU A 199 -0.88 -21.28 -12.01
CA GLU A 199 -1.36 -22.63 -12.21
C GLU A 199 -1.71 -23.27 -10.85
N GLU A 200 -2.66 -24.21 -10.85
CA GLU A 200 -2.98 -25.00 -9.66
C GLU A 200 -2.07 -26.23 -9.58
N PRO A 201 -1.67 -26.65 -8.36
CA PRO A 201 -0.89 -27.85 -8.18
C PRO A 201 -1.74 -29.14 -8.28
N ALA A 202 -1.10 -30.22 -8.74
CA ALA A 202 -1.69 -31.56 -8.75
C ALA A 202 -1.87 -32.15 -7.35
N VAL A 203 -0.90 -31.91 -6.45
CA VAL A 203 -1.09 -32.10 -5.00
C VAL A 203 -1.94 -30.93 -4.52
N ARG A 204 -2.99 -31.18 -3.72
CA ARG A 204 -3.98 -30.14 -3.42
C ARG A 204 -3.76 -29.44 -2.09
N GLN A 205 -2.91 -30.00 -1.23
CA GLN A 205 -2.62 -29.46 0.09
C GLN A 205 -1.14 -29.11 0.21
N HIS A 206 -0.85 -27.86 0.55
CA HIS A 206 0.49 -27.31 0.63
C HIS A 206 0.63 -26.45 1.88
N THR A 207 1.82 -26.41 2.46
CA THR A 207 2.26 -25.30 3.31
C THR A 207 3.24 -24.46 2.49
N PHE A 208 2.83 -23.25 2.12
CA PHE A 208 3.71 -22.32 1.44
C PHE A 208 4.55 -21.57 2.47
N SER A 209 5.82 -21.39 2.14
CA SER A 209 6.77 -20.62 2.95
C SER A 209 7.24 -19.43 2.13
N VAL A 210 6.95 -18.22 2.59
CA VAL A 210 7.42 -16.99 1.96
C VAL A 210 8.57 -16.42 2.76
N THR A 211 9.63 -16.01 2.06
CA THR A 211 10.77 -15.31 2.64
C THR A 211 10.94 -13.94 2.01
N ILE A 212 10.87 -12.90 2.83
CA ILE A 212 11.17 -11.52 2.42
C ILE A 212 12.55 -11.14 2.95
N ARG A 213 13.46 -10.72 2.07
CA ARG A 213 14.75 -10.13 2.49
C ARG A 213 14.61 -8.62 2.49
N ALA A 214 14.63 -8.03 3.68
CA ALA A 214 14.51 -6.59 3.83
C ALA A 214 15.87 -5.89 3.71
N ALA A 215 15.85 -4.55 3.63
CA ALA A 215 17.05 -3.72 3.55
C ALA A 215 18.02 -3.91 4.74
N ASP A 216 17.49 -4.27 5.91
CA ASP A 216 18.26 -4.49 7.13
C ASP A 216 19.09 -5.78 7.13
N GLY A 217 18.95 -6.62 6.10
CA GLY A 217 19.72 -7.84 5.90
C GLY A 217 19.18 -9.06 6.63
N TYR A 218 18.10 -8.93 7.41
CA TYR A 218 17.47 -10.05 8.10
C TYR A 218 16.28 -10.60 7.28
N PRO A 219 16.21 -11.91 7.01
CA PRO A 219 15.05 -12.49 6.35
C PRO A 219 13.86 -12.55 7.30
N ARG A 220 12.67 -12.21 6.79
CA ARG A 220 11.38 -12.44 7.45
C ARG A 220 10.71 -13.64 6.80
N HIS A 221 10.03 -14.45 7.60
CA HIS A 221 9.44 -15.70 7.14
C HIS A 221 8.00 -15.82 7.61
N ALA A 222 7.12 -16.23 6.71
CA ALA A 222 5.77 -16.63 7.05
C ALA A 222 5.46 -17.96 6.38
N HIS A 223 4.62 -18.76 7.03
CA HIS A 223 4.17 -20.05 6.53
C HIS A 223 2.65 -20.08 6.60
N GLU A 224 2.02 -20.56 5.53
CA GLU A 224 0.56 -20.64 5.47
C GLU A 224 0.13 -21.96 4.83
N PRO A 225 -0.70 -22.75 5.50
CA PRO A 225 -1.34 -23.91 4.89
C PRO A 225 -2.42 -23.46 3.90
N VAL A 226 -2.46 -24.10 2.75
CA VAL A 226 -3.43 -23.87 1.67
C VAL A 226 -3.97 -25.21 1.21
N ASP A 227 -5.30 -25.30 1.14
CA ASP A 227 -6.01 -26.42 0.53
C ASP A 227 -6.71 -25.92 -0.74
N PHE A 228 -6.25 -26.36 -1.91
CA PHE A 228 -6.82 -25.98 -3.20
C PHE A 228 -8.18 -26.63 -3.48
N ASP A 229 -8.62 -27.63 -2.70
CA ASP A 229 -9.96 -28.22 -2.80
C ASP A 229 -10.95 -27.62 -1.79
N ASN A 230 -10.45 -27.03 -0.70
CA ASN A 230 -11.24 -26.30 0.28
C ASN A 230 -10.53 -24.98 0.65
N PRO A 231 -10.51 -24.03 -0.31
CA PRO A 231 -9.82 -22.76 -0.18
C PRO A 231 -10.41 -21.90 0.96
#